data_AF-A0A9N8D8T8-F1
#
_entry.id   AF-A0A9N8D8T8-F1
#
_cell.length_a   1.000
_cell.length_b   1.000
_cell.length_c   1.000
_cell.angle_alpha   90.00
_cell.angle_beta   90.00
_cell.angle_gamma   90.00
#
_symmetry.space_group_name_H-M   'P 1'
#
loop_
_entity.id
_entity.type
_entity.pdbx_description
1 polymer ?
#
loop_
_entity_poly.entity_id
_entity_poly.type
_entity_poly.pdbx_seq_one_letter_code
_entity_poly.pdbx_strand_id
1 'polypeptide(L)'
;MSIPILFSLILVGSFLEGSWGFDIQAFLASKKKHSIVLPLTPSRYCVESNQRLLAAFDTMVEGISSECGFVPVTQSVVQEYTIPLLGDDCVLTFVPPAAPSLGDLDATTTTAGAPPMEFVLSLEGAQTTEEDFGWICQKFYESRATFDDDHGFQLLDLSSLREEVFQHVNSNNQPSHPGNLASDSKQSSHNNDNVMEQLFQTSLSSASNSKEVLQELQSKGFVQLHGGPKTSDQSNMNLSKYLLQKTGQGRKIRRDTVAFLDREQAKPCGLEGHCDLLMGMADYLNRHLDLSFIDSSTGYAPIAPATILAPLTTPSKIQAAEYGLGDFYVAHSDNSWYKDNKGEDSLTTRRNYRCYTAILYCNDDWEESDGGALRIYHDSQHYSRVSEAVTTDPTKYTDVIPTNGRLVIFDSKLVHSVEPVLTDRRRRALTVWILQPTDEPVLGEIVDVPL
;
A
#
# COMPACT_ATOMS: atom_id res chain seq x y z
N MET A 1 18.40 -55.59 -6.84
CA MET A 1 18.16 -54.27 -7.46
C MET A 1 17.72 -53.37 -6.34
N SER A 2 18.66 -52.58 -5.82
CA SER A 2 18.50 -51.77 -4.62
C SER A 2 18.85 -50.33 -4.98
N ILE A 3 17.92 -49.41 -4.70
CA ILE A 3 18.05 -47.97 -4.91
C ILE A 3 18.76 -47.38 -3.68
N PRO A 4 19.80 -46.55 -3.81
CA PRO A 4 20.39 -45.86 -2.67
C PRO A 4 19.62 -44.56 -2.40
N ILE A 5 19.08 -44.42 -1.18
CA ILE A 5 18.61 -43.16 -0.63
C ILE A 5 19.84 -42.49 0.01
N LEU A 6 20.27 -41.37 -0.55
CA LEU A 6 21.35 -40.54 0.00
C LEU A 6 20.72 -39.53 0.97
N PHE A 7 20.75 -39.83 2.28
CA PHE A 7 20.50 -38.82 3.32
C PHE A 7 21.80 -38.05 3.55
N SER A 8 21.84 -36.79 3.14
CA SER A 8 22.85 -35.84 3.62
C SER A 8 22.43 -35.34 4.99
N LEU A 9 22.80 -36.10 6.02
CA LEU A 9 22.74 -35.66 7.42
C LEU A 9 23.98 -34.78 7.66
N ILE A 10 23.81 -33.45 7.69
CA ILE A 10 24.84 -32.59 8.28
C ILE A 10 24.76 -32.80 9.80
N LEU A 11 25.59 -33.72 10.27
CA LEU A 11 25.92 -33.92 11.67
C LEU A 11 26.57 -32.64 12.21
N VAL A 12 25.87 -31.93 13.08
CA VAL A 12 26.49 -30.98 14.02
C VAL A 12 26.43 -31.60 15.42
N GLY A 13 27.61 -32.01 15.92
CA GLY A 13 27.95 -31.95 17.33
C GLY A 13 27.43 -33.04 18.28
N SER A 14 28.34 -33.95 18.65
CA SER A 14 28.25 -34.86 19.78
C SER A 14 28.12 -34.16 21.14
N PHE A 15 27.32 -34.77 22.02
CA PHE A 15 27.21 -34.49 23.47
C PHE A 15 28.59 -34.37 24.13
N LEU A 16 28.90 -33.20 24.70
CA LEU A 16 29.57 -32.96 25.99
C LEU A 16 29.63 -31.43 26.21
N GLU A 17 29.34 -31.02 27.44
CA GLU A 17 29.22 -29.65 27.97
C GLU A 17 30.09 -28.57 27.27
N GLY A 18 29.45 -27.67 26.53
CA GLY A 18 30.08 -26.51 25.90
C GLY A 18 29.04 -25.57 25.27
N SER A 19 29.22 -24.27 25.43
CA SER A 19 28.32 -23.20 24.99
C SER A 19 27.90 -23.31 23.52
N TRP A 20 26.60 -23.45 23.27
CA TRP A 20 26.00 -23.46 21.93
C TRP A 20 25.85 -22.01 21.43
N GLY A 21 26.85 -21.51 20.71
CA GLY A 21 26.69 -20.33 19.88
C GLY A 21 26.23 -20.76 18.48
N PHE A 22 24.98 -20.48 18.11
CA PHE A 22 24.57 -20.56 16.71
C PHE A 22 25.31 -19.46 15.95
N ASP A 23 26.29 -19.84 15.13
CA ASP A 23 27.06 -18.90 14.32
C ASP A 23 26.25 -18.47 13.10
N ILE A 24 25.49 -17.37 13.25
CA ILE A 24 24.70 -16.76 12.18
C ILE A 24 25.58 -16.45 10.97
N GLN A 25 26.85 -16.05 11.16
CA GLN A 25 27.74 -15.74 10.06
C GLN A 25 28.19 -17.00 9.32
N ALA A 26 28.41 -18.12 10.02
CA ALA A 26 28.65 -19.41 9.37
C ALA A 26 27.40 -19.95 8.65
N PHE A 27 26.20 -19.77 9.23
CA PHE A 27 24.93 -20.10 8.56
C PHE A 27 24.74 -19.27 7.29
N LEU A 28 24.89 -17.94 7.40
CA LEU A 28 24.86 -17.01 6.28
C LEU A 28 26.07 -17.13 5.34
N ALA A 29 27.16 -17.81 5.70
CA ALA A 29 28.29 -18.07 4.80
C ALA A 29 28.13 -19.41 4.07
N SER A 30 27.36 -20.33 4.63
CA SER A 30 26.97 -21.59 3.98
C SER A 30 25.95 -21.41 2.83
N LYS A 31 25.59 -20.14 2.53
CA LYS A 31 24.43 -19.66 1.77
C LYS A 31 23.77 -20.70 0.87
N LYS A 32 22.60 -21.11 1.35
CA LYS A 32 21.46 -21.48 0.53
C LYS A 32 20.94 -20.20 -0.14
N LYS A 33 20.36 -20.38 -1.32
CA LYS A 33 20.22 -19.34 -2.36
C LYS A 33 19.27 -18.18 -1.96
N HIS A 34 18.47 -18.34 -0.91
CA HIS A 34 17.37 -17.42 -0.56
C HIS A 34 17.24 -17.21 0.96
N SER A 35 17.77 -16.10 1.50
CA SER A 35 17.69 -15.79 2.94
C SER A 35 17.80 -14.30 3.24
N ILE A 36 17.06 -13.82 4.26
CA ILE A 36 17.16 -12.46 4.80
C ILE A 36 17.34 -12.45 6.31
N VAL A 37 17.93 -11.36 6.78
CA VAL A 37 18.08 -11.06 8.21
C VAL A 37 17.04 -10.02 8.61
N LEU A 38 16.34 -10.27 9.71
CA LEU A 38 15.31 -9.40 10.29
C LEU A 38 15.78 -8.93 11.67
N PRO A 39 16.33 -7.71 11.79
CA PRO A 39 16.80 -7.19 13.07
C PRO A 39 15.63 -6.99 14.06
N LEU A 40 15.88 -7.21 15.36
CA LEU A 40 14.98 -6.77 16.41
C LEU A 40 15.09 -5.26 16.62
N THR A 41 13.96 -4.60 16.92
CA THR A 41 14.00 -3.21 17.36
C THR A 41 14.69 -3.12 18.74
N PRO A 42 15.72 -2.25 18.92
CA PRO A 42 16.57 -2.25 20.12
C PRO A 42 15.87 -1.99 21.47
N SER A 43 14.60 -1.58 21.46
CA SER A 43 13.98 -0.98 22.64
C SER A 43 13.37 -1.96 23.65
N ARG A 44 13.15 -3.25 23.31
CA ARG A 44 12.37 -4.17 24.17
C ARG A 44 12.68 -5.67 23.99
N TYR A 45 13.93 -6.07 24.20
CA TYR A 45 14.23 -7.49 24.30
C TYR A 45 13.86 -8.05 25.68
N CYS A 46 12.93 -9.00 25.70
CA CYS A 46 12.78 -9.95 26.80
C CYS A 46 12.44 -11.34 26.23
N VAL A 47 12.57 -12.39 27.04
CA VAL A 47 12.24 -13.77 26.65
C VAL A 47 10.79 -13.89 26.13
N GLU A 48 9.87 -13.06 26.63
CA GLU A 48 8.50 -12.98 26.14
C GLU A 48 8.42 -12.48 24.69
N SER A 49 9.34 -11.61 24.24
CA SER A 49 9.41 -11.13 22.85
C SER A 49 9.72 -12.26 21.87
N ASN A 50 10.59 -13.22 22.24
CA ASN A 50 10.88 -14.39 21.39
C ASN A 50 9.65 -15.29 21.23
N GLN A 51 8.97 -15.63 22.34
CA GLN A 51 7.76 -16.47 22.27
C GLN A 51 6.64 -15.78 21.50
N ARG A 52 6.50 -14.47 21.63
CA ARG A 52 5.53 -13.67 20.86
C ARG A 52 5.85 -13.67 19.37
N LEU A 53 7.12 -13.51 18.99
CA LEU A 53 7.53 -13.54 17.58
C LEU A 53 7.34 -14.92 16.95
N LEU A 54 7.66 -15.98 17.69
CA LEU A 54 7.39 -17.36 17.27
C LEU A 54 5.87 -17.61 17.13
N ALA A 55 5.05 -17.16 18.08
CA ALA A 55 3.59 -17.28 17.97
C ALA A 55 3.00 -16.43 16.82
N ALA A 56 3.56 -15.25 16.56
CA ALA A 56 3.17 -14.40 15.44
C ALA A 56 3.55 -15.05 14.10
N PHE A 57 4.72 -15.68 14.05
CA PHE A 57 5.17 -16.49 12.92
C PHE A 57 4.23 -17.68 12.68
N ASP A 58 3.89 -18.43 13.73
CA ASP A 58 2.96 -19.57 13.65
C ASP A 58 1.58 -19.13 13.15
N THR A 59 1.03 -18.06 13.73
CA THR A 59 -0.29 -17.52 13.35
C THR A 59 -0.32 -17.12 11.88
N MET A 60 0.77 -16.50 11.40
CA MET A 60 0.91 -16.12 10.00
C MET A 60 1.02 -17.35 9.11
N VAL A 61 1.88 -18.32 9.47
CA VAL A 61 2.02 -19.57 8.73
C VAL A 61 0.68 -20.31 8.65
N GLU A 62 -0.10 -20.34 9.73
CA GLU A 62 -1.46 -20.90 9.76
C GLU A 62 -2.42 -20.14 8.82
N GLY A 63 -2.36 -18.81 8.81
CA GLY A 63 -3.13 -17.97 7.88
C GLY A 63 -2.83 -18.32 6.42
N ILE A 64 -1.55 -18.49 6.09
CA ILE A 64 -1.09 -18.85 4.73
C ILE A 64 -1.29 -20.36 4.46
N SER A 65 -1.36 -21.20 5.49
CA SER A 65 -1.48 -22.67 5.34
C SER A 65 -2.74 -23.10 4.62
N SER A 66 -3.80 -22.29 4.70
CA SER A 66 -5.02 -22.50 3.92
C SER A 66 -4.76 -22.46 2.40
N GLU A 67 -3.70 -21.76 1.97
CA GLU A 67 -3.25 -21.65 0.57
C GLU A 67 -2.09 -22.60 0.25
N CYS A 68 -1.21 -22.91 1.22
CA CYS A 68 0.08 -23.58 0.95
C CYS A 68 0.34 -24.91 1.66
N GLY A 69 -0.48 -25.28 2.66
CA GLY A 69 -0.36 -26.56 3.37
C GLY A 69 0.88 -26.72 4.24
N PHE A 70 1.29 -25.69 4.98
CA PHE A 70 2.46 -25.76 5.87
C PHE A 70 2.37 -26.91 6.89
N VAL A 71 3.46 -27.65 7.08
CA VAL A 71 3.56 -28.72 8.10
C VAL A 71 4.77 -28.47 9.00
N PRO A 72 4.58 -28.38 10.33
CA PRO A 72 5.69 -28.18 11.25
C PRO A 72 6.62 -29.40 11.27
N VAL A 73 7.93 -29.19 11.16
CA VAL A 73 8.94 -30.26 11.08
C VAL A 73 9.46 -30.66 12.46
N THR A 74 9.74 -29.69 13.35
CA THR A 74 10.24 -29.93 14.71
C THR A 74 9.73 -28.93 15.74
N GLN A 75 9.68 -29.32 17.02
CA GLN A 75 9.45 -28.42 18.18
C GLN A 75 10.78 -28.09 18.85
N SER A 76 11.65 -27.34 18.17
CA SER A 76 12.95 -26.91 18.69
C SER A 76 13.04 -25.39 18.85
N VAL A 77 14.21 -24.85 19.23
CA VAL A 77 14.48 -23.40 19.26
C VAL A 77 14.35 -22.79 17.87
N VAL A 78 14.53 -23.58 16.81
CA VAL A 78 14.29 -23.18 15.42
C VAL A 78 12.91 -23.65 14.99
N GLN A 79 12.16 -22.77 14.36
CA GLN A 79 10.89 -23.11 13.73
C GLN A 79 11.14 -23.45 12.26
N GLU A 80 10.74 -24.66 11.89
CA GLU A 80 10.86 -25.18 10.52
C GLU A 80 9.48 -25.63 10.04
N TYR A 81 9.12 -25.21 8.83
CA TYR A 81 7.91 -25.63 8.17
C TYR A 81 8.20 -26.11 6.76
N THR A 82 7.63 -27.24 6.37
CA THR A 82 7.63 -27.60 4.95
C THR A 82 6.56 -26.83 4.20
N ILE A 83 6.81 -26.47 2.94
CA ILE A 83 5.85 -25.82 2.04
C ILE A 83 5.56 -26.73 0.84
N PRO A 84 4.61 -27.68 0.95
CA PRO A 84 4.32 -28.66 -0.11
C PRO A 84 3.99 -28.02 -1.46
N LEU A 85 3.40 -26.82 -1.47
CA LEU A 85 3.10 -26.07 -2.70
C LEU A 85 4.37 -25.77 -3.54
N LEU A 86 5.52 -25.62 -2.88
CA LEU A 86 6.81 -25.33 -3.50
C LEU A 86 7.69 -26.58 -3.67
N GLY A 87 7.17 -27.75 -3.32
CA GLY A 87 7.87 -29.04 -3.32
C GLY A 87 7.97 -29.68 -1.94
N ASP A 88 8.00 -31.01 -1.91
CA ASP A 88 8.03 -31.81 -0.67
C ASP A 88 9.32 -31.61 0.15
N ASP A 89 10.38 -31.07 -0.46
CA ASP A 89 11.67 -30.76 0.17
C ASP A 89 11.84 -29.28 0.50
N CYS A 90 10.80 -28.46 0.27
CA CYS A 90 10.85 -27.04 0.54
C CYS A 90 10.66 -26.75 2.03
N VAL A 91 11.65 -26.16 2.69
CA VAL A 91 11.65 -25.84 4.13
C VAL A 91 11.84 -24.34 4.34
N LEU A 92 10.89 -23.74 5.05
CA LEU A 92 10.97 -22.39 5.58
C LEU A 92 11.50 -22.45 7.01
N THR A 93 12.62 -21.77 7.24
CA THR A 93 13.27 -21.75 8.55
C THR A 93 13.22 -20.35 9.13
N PHE A 94 12.80 -20.26 10.40
CA PHE A 94 12.83 -19.05 11.19
C PHE A 94 13.68 -19.29 12.43
N VAL A 95 14.87 -18.68 12.43
CA VAL A 95 15.86 -18.87 13.48
C VAL A 95 15.80 -17.67 14.43
N PRO A 96 15.45 -17.85 15.72
CA PRO A 96 15.57 -16.78 16.69
C PRO A 96 17.03 -16.50 17.04
N PRO A 97 17.34 -15.30 17.53
CA PRO A 97 18.67 -14.98 18.03
C PRO A 97 19.05 -15.97 19.14
N ALA A 98 20.29 -16.47 19.10
CA ALA A 98 20.82 -17.34 20.15
C ALA A 98 20.66 -16.62 21.51
N ALA A 99 19.96 -17.26 22.45
CA ALA A 99 19.80 -16.70 23.78
C ALA A 99 21.20 -16.49 24.38
N PRO A 100 21.55 -15.27 24.82
CA PRO A 100 22.79 -15.07 25.55
C PRO A 100 22.81 -16.03 26.74
N SER A 101 23.99 -16.62 27.00
CA SER A 101 24.13 -17.56 28.11
C SER A 101 23.66 -16.87 29.40
N LEU A 102 22.81 -17.54 30.20
CA LEU A 102 22.20 -16.96 31.40
C LEU A 102 23.23 -16.44 32.43
N GLY A 103 24.52 -16.78 32.26
CA GLY A 103 25.61 -16.34 33.12
C GLY A 103 26.19 -14.96 32.79
N ASP A 104 25.86 -14.35 31.65
CA ASP A 104 26.51 -13.12 31.16
C ASP A 104 25.64 -11.85 31.26
N LEU A 105 24.39 -11.95 31.73
CA LEU A 105 23.47 -10.81 31.84
C LEU A 105 23.38 -10.33 33.28
N ASP A 106 24.24 -9.37 33.65
CA ASP A 106 24.05 -8.60 34.88
C ASP A 106 22.89 -7.60 34.66
N ALA A 107 21.86 -7.67 35.50
CA ALA A 107 20.56 -7.01 35.30
C ALA A 107 20.60 -5.46 35.33
N THR A 108 21.78 -4.85 35.44
CA THR A 108 21.97 -3.40 35.59
C THR A 108 22.79 -2.73 34.50
N THR A 109 23.43 -3.48 33.60
CA THR A 109 24.16 -2.88 32.47
C THR A 109 23.20 -2.59 31.32
N THR A 110 22.85 -1.32 31.13
CA THR A 110 22.27 -0.83 29.88
C THR A 110 23.25 -1.12 28.74
N THR A 111 22.91 -2.09 27.90
CA THR A 111 23.73 -2.67 26.84
C THR A 111 23.88 -1.73 25.65
N ALA A 112 24.67 -0.66 25.79
CA ALA A 112 25.02 0.24 24.68
C ALA A 112 26.03 -0.39 23.66
N GLY A 113 26.09 -1.72 23.56
CA GLY A 113 27.06 -2.41 22.70
C GLY A 113 26.82 -3.91 22.54
N ALA A 114 25.64 -4.43 22.89
CA ALA A 114 25.29 -5.80 22.53
C ALA A 114 25.07 -5.86 21.00
N PRO A 115 25.54 -6.92 20.31
CA PRO A 115 25.28 -7.09 18.89
C PRO A 115 23.75 -7.09 18.65
N PRO A 116 23.28 -6.49 17.54
CA PRO A 116 21.87 -6.52 17.20
C PRO A 116 21.40 -7.96 17.17
N MET A 117 20.29 -8.22 17.86
CA MET A 117 19.66 -9.53 17.80
C MET A 117 18.92 -9.64 16.48
N GLU A 118 19.23 -10.69 15.74
CA GLU A 118 18.82 -10.88 14.35
C GLU A 118 18.04 -12.19 14.24
N PHE A 119 16.88 -12.12 13.60
CA PHE A 119 16.17 -13.30 13.10
C PHE A 119 16.63 -13.59 11.68
N VAL A 120 16.64 -14.87 11.30
CA VAL A 120 16.91 -15.24 9.90
C VAL A 120 15.69 -15.94 9.34
N LEU A 121 15.21 -15.43 8.21
CA LEU A 121 14.19 -16.08 7.39
C LEU A 121 14.90 -16.68 6.17
N SER A 122 14.81 -18.00 6.01
CA SER A 122 15.40 -18.70 4.87
C SER A 122 14.45 -19.69 4.24
N LEU A 123 14.48 -19.77 2.91
CA LEU A 123 13.76 -20.76 2.13
C LEU A 123 14.75 -21.69 1.45
N GLU A 124 14.51 -22.99 1.57
CA GLU A 124 15.41 -24.02 1.08
C GLU A 124 14.63 -25.10 0.35
N GLY A 125 15.13 -25.58 -0.79
CA GLY A 125 14.58 -26.74 -1.50
C GLY A 125 15.28 -26.87 -2.85
N ALA A 126 15.32 -28.06 -3.43
CA ALA A 126 16.03 -28.28 -4.69
C ALA A 126 15.40 -27.50 -5.86
N GLN A 127 14.11 -27.16 -5.75
CA GLN A 127 13.33 -26.47 -6.78
C GLN A 127 12.97 -25.02 -6.43
N THR A 128 13.35 -24.51 -5.26
CA THR A 128 12.98 -23.15 -4.84
C THR A 128 13.70 -22.10 -5.69
N THR A 129 12.96 -21.06 -6.07
CA THR A 129 13.42 -19.94 -6.89
C THR A 129 13.46 -18.62 -6.10
N GLU A 130 14.08 -17.58 -6.68
CA GLU A 130 14.01 -16.21 -6.12
C GLU A 130 12.56 -15.70 -6.10
N GLU A 131 11.75 -16.12 -7.07
CA GLU A 131 10.32 -15.84 -7.14
C GLU A 131 9.58 -16.44 -5.94
N ASP A 132 9.81 -17.71 -5.63
CA ASP A 132 9.16 -18.36 -4.49
C ASP A 132 9.52 -17.68 -3.17
N PHE A 133 10.80 -17.31 -3.00
CA PHE A 133 11.24 -16.62 -1.79
C PHE A 133 10.66 -15.22 -1.66
N GLY A 134 10.64 -14.47 -2.76
CA GLY A 134 10.04 -13.15 -2.81
C GLY A 134 8.53 -13.18 -2.51
N TRP A 135 7.83 -14.18 -3.01
CA TRP A 135 6.40 -14.40 -2.73
C TRP A 135 6.16 -14.70 -1.24
N ILE A 136 7.00 -15.53 -0.62
CA ILE A 136 6.95 -15.77 0.83
C ILE A 136 7.21 -14.47 1.59
N CYS A 137 8.25 -13.72 1.22
CA CYS A 137 8.54 -12.43 1.84
C CYS A 137 7.33 -11.49 1.75
N GLN A 138 6.61 -11.51 0.63
CA GLN A 138 5.39 -10.72 0.44
C GLN A 138 4.29 -11.15 1.43
N LYS A 139 4.04 -12.45 1.57
CA LYS A 139 3.06 -12.98 2.56
C LYS A 139 3.41 -12.62 4.00
N PHE A 140 4.70 -12.63 4.33
CA PHE A 140 5.19 -12.17 5.62
C PHE A 140 4.92 -10.68 5.84
N TYR A 141 5.16 -9.88 4.81
CA TYR A 141 4.97 -8.44 4.87
C TYR A 141 3.48 -8.05 4.92
N GLU A 142 2.62 -8.79 4.23
CA GLU A 142 1.15 -8.69 4.31
C GLU A 142 0.69 -8.92 5.76
N SER A 143 1.27 -9.91 6.44
CA SER A 143 0.94 -10.29 7.82
C SER A 143 1.64 -9.44 8.89
N ARG A 144 2.38 -8.39 8.52
CA ARG A 144 3.26 -7.65 9.44
C ARG A 144 2.64 -7.16 10.74
N ALA A 145 1.33 -6.92 10.76
CA ALA A 145 0.60 -6.50 11.95
C ALA A 145 0.63 -7.54 13.08
N THR A 146 0.89 -8.82 12.78
CA THR A 146 1.08 -9.87 13.80
C THR A 146 2.39 -9.71 14.56
N PHE A 147 3.37 -8.98 14.00
CA PHE A 147 4.65 -8.66 14.65
C PHE A 147 4.63 -7.34 15.43
N ASP A 148 3.48 -6.67 15.54
CA ASP A 148 3.31 -5.55 16.45
C ASP A 148 2.99 -6.05 17.86
N ASP A 149 3.50 -5.40 18.90
CA ASP A 149 3.11 -5.70 20.29
C ASP A 149 1.68 -5.21 20.60
N ASP A 150 1.16 -5.56 21.78
CA ASP A 150 -0.18 -5.15 22.26
C ASP A 150 -0.37 -3.61 22.32
N HIS A 151 0.72 -2.84 22.17
CA HIS A 151 0.75 -1.38 22.17
C HIS A 151 1.02 -0.80 20.77
N GLY A 152 1.10 -1.63 19.73
CA GLY A 152 1.34 -1.24 18.35
C GLY A 152 2.76 -0.74 18.09
N PHE A 153 3.75 -1.33 18.78
CA PHE A 153 5.18 -1.18 18.47
C PHE A 153 5.68 -2.38 17.67
N GLN A 154 6.43 -2.12 16.60
CA GLN A 154 7.03 -3.14 15.77
C GLN A 154 8.13 -3.89 16.53
N LEU A 155 7.99 -5.21 16.67
CA LEU A 155 8.99 -6.08 17.28
C LEU A 155 10.19 -6.35 16.33
N LEU A 156 9.94 -6.33 15.01
CA LEU A 156 10.95 -6.54 13.97
C LEU A 156 11.17 -5.27 13.15
N ASP A 157 12.42 -5.00 12.77
CA ASP A 157 12.75 -4.11 11.68
C ASP A 157 12.49 -4.83 10.35
N LEU A 158 11.42 -4.41 9.68
CA LEU A 158 10.96 -5.02 8.42
C LEU A 158 11.64 -4.41 7.18
N SER A 159 12.69 -3.60 7.35
CA SER A 159 13.37 -2.93 6.22
C SER A 159 13.93 -3.94 5.21
N SER A 160 14.60 -5.00 5.67
CA SER A 160 15.14 -6.05 4.79
C SER A 160 14.04 -6.90 4.16
N LEU A 161 12.96 -7.21 4.89
CA LEU A 161 11.79 -7.88 4.33
C LEU A 161 11.15 -7.04 3.22
N ARG A 162 10.97 -5.74 3.49
CA ARG A 162 10.40 -4.79 2.52
C ARG A 162 11.27 -4.69 1.27
N GLU A 163 12.59 -4.70 1.41
CA GLU A 163 13.51 -4.67 0.27
C GLU A 163 13.37 -5.92 -0.60
N GLU A 164 13.22 -7.11 -0.02
CA GLU A 164 12.99 -8.32 -0.82
C GLU A 164 11.61 -8.38 -1.47
N VAL A 165 10.55 -8.00 -0.74
CA VAL A 165 9.21 -7.87 -1.33
C VAL A 165 9.24 -6.90 -2.50
N PHE A 166 9.94 -5.80 -2.32
CA PHE A 166 10.13 -4.81 -3.35
C PHE A 166 10.89 -5.37 -4.56
N GLN A 167 11.99 -6.09 -4.34
CA GLN A 167 12.73 -6.73 -5.42
C GLN A 167 11.87 -7.75 -6.14
N HIS A 168 11.13 -8.59 -5.41
CA HIS A 168 10.23 -9.61 -5.96
C HIS A 168 9.11 -9.04 -6.83
N VAL A 169 8.38 -8.06 -6.31
CA VAL A 169 7.28 -7.40 -7.03
C VAL A 169 7.80 -6.76 -8.33
N ASN A 170 9.04 -6.24 -8.30
CA ASN A 170 9.64 -5.59 -9.46
C ASN A 170 10.42 -6.54 -10.40
N SER A 171 10.93 -7.68 -9.91
CA SER A 171 11.73 -8.63 -10.69
C SER A 171 10.89 -9.56 -11.56
N ASN A 172 9.63 -9.81 -11.18
CA ASN A 172 8.81 -10.87 -11.77
C ASN A 172 7.84 -10.43 -12.87
N ASN A 173 8.05 -9.29 -13.54
CA ASN A 173 7.12 -8.81 -14.57
C ASN A 173 5.65 -8.80 -14.10
N GLN A 174 5.40 -8.58 -12.81
CA GLN A 174 4.10 -8.10 -12.33
C GLN A 174 4.21 -6.59 -12.09
N PRO A 175 4.48 -5.77 -13.13
CA PRO A 175 4.43 -4.33 -12.97
C PRO A 175 3.06 -3.98 -12.40
N SER A 176 3.01 -2.96 -11.54
CA SER A 176 1.74 -2.39 -11.06
C SER A 176 0.76 -2.38 -12.23
N HIS A 177 -0.43 -2.97 -12.06
CA HIS A 177 -1.34 -3.16 -13.18
C HIS A 177 -1.51 -1.80 -13.90
N PRO A 178 -1.22 -1.70 -15.21
CA PRO A 178 -1.18 -0.42 -15.93
C PRO A 178 -2.58 0.19 -16.13
N GLY A 179 -3.57 -0.23 -15.34
CA GLY A 179 -4.98 0.03 -15.56
C GLY A 179 -5.55 -0.67 -16.80
N ASN A 180 -6.81 -0.36 -17.06
CA ASN A 180 -7.55 -0.72 -18.25
C ASN A 180 -7.54 0.47 -19.21
N LEU A 181 -7.72 0.18 -20.51
CA LEU A 181 -7.86 1.23 -21.51
C LEU A 181 -9.01 2.17 -21.09
N ALA A 182 -8.75 3.47 -21.03
CA ALA A 182 -9.72 4.45 -20.53
C ALA A 182 -11.05 4.39 -21.32
N SER A 183 -10.96 4.19 -22.63
CA SER A 183 -12.11 4.04 -23.52
C SER A 183 -12.86 2.71 -23.37
N ASP A 184 -12.23 1.66 -22.85
CA ASP A 184 -12.83 0.32 -22.75
C ASP A 184 -13.70 0.12 -21.51
N SER A 185 -13.67 1.06 -20.57
CA SER A 185 -14.70 1.06 -19.54
C SER A 185 -16.03 1.05 -20.29
N LYS A 186 -16.87 0.02 -20.13
CA LYS A 186 -18.22 -0.06 -20.77
C LYS A 186 -19.15 1.11 -20.38
N GLN A 187 -18.58 2.03 -19.63
CA GLN A 187 -19.05 3.12 -18.82
C GLN A 187 -18.59 4.45 -19.46
N SER A 188 -17.54 4.48 -20.30
CA SER A 188 -17.09 5.61 -21.14
C SER A 188 -18.07 5.97 -22.27
N SER A 189 -19.25 5.34 -22.34
CA SER A 189 -20.22 5.58 -23.41
C SER A 189 -20.52 7.09 -23.56
N HIS A 190 -20.84 7.52 -24.79
CA HIS A 190 -21.12 8.92 -25.14
C HIS A 190 -22.12 9.65 -24.21
N ASN A 191 -22.92 8.93 -23.44
CA ASN A 191 -23.82 9.52 -22.45
C ASN A 191 -23.08 10.23 -21.31
N ASN A 192 -21.87 9.76 -20.94
CA ASN A 192 -21.09 10.38 -19.86
C ASN A 192 -20.40 11.68 -20.29
N ASP A 193 -20.12 11.85 -21.59
CA ASP A 193 -19.50 13.07 -22.11
C ASP A 193 -20.35 14.30 -21.81
N ASN A 194 -21.67 14.19 -22.01
CA ASN A 194 -22.57 15.31 -21.70
C ASN A 194 -22.59 15.63 -20.21
N VAL A 195 -22.52 14.61 -19.33
CA VAL A 195 -22.49 14.80 -17.88
C VAL A 195 -21.17 15.43 -17.44
N MET A 196 -20.04 14.93 -17.95
CA MET A 196 -18.72 15.50 -17.69
C MET A 196 -18.63 16.93 -18.19
N GLU A 197 -19.05 17.19 -19.43
CA GLU A 197 -18.99 18.52 -20.00
C GLU A 197 -19.85 19.50 -19.20
N GLN A 198 -21.06 19.10 -18.79
CA GLN A 198 -21.87 19.90 -17.86
C GLN A 198 -21.17 20.13 -16.52
N LEU A 199 -20.53 19.12 -15.95
CA LEU A 199 -19.81 19.22 -14.69
C LEU A 199 -18.64 20.21 -14.76
N PHE A 200 -17.85 20.15 -15.83
CA PHE A 200 -16.73 21.07 -16.06
C PHE A 200 -17.20 22.49 -16.45
N GLN A 201 -18.37 22.65 -17.07
CA GLN A 201 -18.92 23.97 -17.40
C GLN A 201 -19.60 24.68 -16.22
N THR A 202 -20.25 23.94 -15.31
CA THR A 202 -21.05 24.51 -14.21
C THR A 202 -20.23 24.91 -12.99
N SER A 203 -18.96 24.54 -12.94
CA SER A 203 -18.16 24.61 -11.71
C SER A 203 -17.59 25.99 -11.36
N LEU A 204 -17.61 26.97 -12.28
CA LEU A 204 -17.27 28.36 -11.94
C LEU A 204 -18.49 29.26 -12.02
N SER A 205 -18.61 30.18 -11.05
CA SER A 205 -19.73 31.12 -10.88
C SER A 205 -19.93 32.11 -12.03
N SER A 206 -19.15 32.03 -13.11
CA SER A 206 -19.17 32.93 -14.25
C SER A 206 -18.94 32.16 -15.55
N ALA A 207 -20.02 31.68 -16.21
CA ALA A 207 -20.06 31.21 -17.61
C ALA A 207 -18.74 30.65 -18.18
N SER A 208 -18.06 29.80 -17.42
CA SER A 208 -16.69 29.44 -17.70
C SER A 208 -16.65 28.34 -18.72
N ASN A 209 -15.72 28.46 -19.65
CA ASN A 209 -15.40 27.38 -20.57
C ASN A 209 -14.71 26.25 -19.78
N SER A 210 -15.07 24.99 -20.04
CA SER A 210 -14.42 23.79 -19.46
C SER A 210 -12.89 23.85 -19.54
N LYS A 211 -12.36 24.55 -20.55
CA LYS A 211 -10.93 24.86 -20.71
C LYS A 211 -10.30 25.58 -19.51
N GLU A 212 -10.99 26.50 -18.85
CA GLU A 212 -10.43 27.25 -17.70
C GLU A 212 -10.24 26.35 -16.50
N VAL A 213 -11.21 25.47 -16.23
CA VAL A 213 -11.12 24.45 -15.17
C VAL A 213 -9.96 23.49 -15.45
N LEU A 214 -9.81 23.02 -16.68
CA LEU A 214 -8.70 22.13 -17.05
C LEU A 214 -7.34 22.84 -16.92
N GLN A 215 -7.26 24.11 -17.28
CA GLN A 215 -6.07 24.93 -17.07
C GLN A 215 -5.76 25.14 -15.57
N GLU A 216 -6.79 25.28 -14.74
CA GLU A 216 -6.64 25.34 -13.28
C GLU A 216 -6.07 24.02 -12.74
N LEU A 217 -6.59 22.88 -13.19
CA LEU A 217 -6.05 21.56 -12.82
C LEU A 217 -4.57 21.44 -13.22
N GLN A 218 -4.18 21.88 -14.41
CA GLN A 218 -2.79 21.84 -14.85
C GLN A 218 -1.89 22.78 -14.05
N SER A 219 -2.35 24.00 -13.78
CA SER A 219 -1.51 25.05 -13.17
C SER A 219 -1.42 24.95 -11.65
N LYS A 220 -2.51 24.60 -10.98
CA LYS A 220 -2.58 24.47 -9.51
C LYS A 220 -2.43 23.03 -9.04
N GLY A 221 -2.58 22.06 -9.94
CA GLY A 221 -2.61 20.64 -9.61
C GLY A 221 -3.92 20.18 -8.99
N PHE A 222 -4.94 21.03 -8.81
CA PHE A 222 -6.25 20.58 -8.34
C PHE A 222 -7.39 21.49 -8.77
N VAL A 223 -8.60 20.93 -8.81
CA VAL A 223 -9.87 21.64 -9.03
C VAL A 223 -11.00 21.06 -8.18
N GLN A 224 -11.97 21.91 -7.87
CA GLN A 224 -13.23 21.52 -7.23
C GLN A 224 -14.36 21.75 -8.22
N LEU A 225 -15.17 20.71 -8.43
CA LEU A 225 -16.31 20.72 -9.32
C LEU A 225 -17.59 20.55 -8.52
N HIS A 226 -18.60 21.35 -8.87
CA HIS A 226 -19.90 21.37 -8.21
C HIS A 226 -20.96 20.85 -9.18
N GLY A 227 -22.00 20.20 -8.65
CA GLY A 227 -23.11 19.70 -9.49
C GLY A 227 -22.89 18.29 -10.04
N GLY A 228 -21.97 17.52 -9.45
CA GLY A 228 -21.89 16.09 -9.70
C GLY A 228 -23.15 15.35 -9.23
N PRO A 229 -23.33 14.08 -9.64
CA PRO A 229 -24.47 13.28 -9.21
C PRO A 229 -24.48 13.18 -7.68
N LYS A 230 -25.67 13.38 -7.12
CA LYS A 230 -25.89 13.29 -5.68
C LYS A 230 -26.33 11.87 -5.32
N THR A 231 -25.84 11.40 -4.19
CA THR A 231 -26.35 10.19 -3.56
C THR A 231 -27.65 10.48 -2.81
N SER A 232 -28.49 9.46 -2.65
CA SER A 232 -29.66 9.54 -1.78
C SER A 232 -29.36 8.96 -0.38
N ASP A 233 -30.18 9.26 0.62
CA ASP A 233 -30.13 8.60 1.93
C ASP A 233 -30.13 7.07 1.81
N GLN A 234 -30.95 6.52 0.91
CA GLN A 234 -31.02 5.08 0.68
C GLN A 234 -29.72 4.53 0.09
N SER A 235 -29.11 5.26 -0.85
CA SER A 235 -27.81 4.89 -1.42
C SER A 235 -26.72 4.90 -0.36
N ASN A 236 -26.69 5.94 0.49
CA ASN A 236 -25.74 6.08 1.59
C ASN A 236 -25.90 4.97 2.64
N MET A 237 -27.14 4.60 3.00
CA MET A 237 -27.40 3.47 3.89
C MET A 237 -26.92 2.14 3.28
N ASN A 238 -27.16 1.91 1.99
CA ASN A 238 -26.73 0.70 1.31
C ASN A 238 -25.19 0.63 1.22
N LEU A 239 -24.54 1.75 0.91
CA LEU A 239 -23.09 1.85 0.88
C LEU A 239 -22.47 1.55 2.25
N SER A 240 -23.06 2.07 3.34
CA SER A 240 -22.60 1.80 4.70
C SER A 240 -22.69 0.31 5.06
N LYS A 241 -23.74 -0.38 4.60
CA LYS A 241 -23.88 -1.84 4.78
C LYS A 241 -22.89 -2.64 3.95
N TYR A 242 -22.37 -2.07 2.88
CA TYR A 242 -21.32 -2.70 2.10
C TYR A 242 -19.95 -2.51 2.78
N LEU A 243 -19.73 -1.35 3.38
CA LEU A 243 -18.52 -0.97 4.13
C LEU A 243 -18.53 -1.56 5.55
N LEU A 244 -18.54 -2.89 5.67
CA LEU A 244 -18.52 -3.57 6.97
C LEU A 244 -17.13 -4.09 7.39
N GLN A 245 -16.19 -4.16 6.45
CA GLN A 245 -14.81 -4.58 6.72
C GLN A 245 -13.91 -3.35 6.82
N LYS A 246 -13.34 -3.14 8.00
CA LYS A 246 -12.30 -2.12 8.19
C LYS A 246 -11.04 -2.54 7.46
N THR A 247 -10.33 -1.57 6.89
CA THR A 247 -8.96 -1.83 6.43
C THR A 247 -8.12 -2.30 7.61
N GLY A 248 -7.21 -3.24 7.39
CA GLY A 248 -6.20 -3.58 8.38
C GLY A 248 -5.10 -2.51 8.51
N GLN A 249 -5.20 -1.38 7.80
CA GLN A 249 -4.18 -0.32 7.85
C GLN A 249 -4.09 0.26 9.28
N GLY A 250 -2.88 0.60 9.69
CA GLY A 250 -2.61 1.05 11.07
C GLY A 250 -3.46 2.26 11.44
N ARG A 251 -4.23 2.16 12.54
CA ARG A 251 -5.16 3.20 13.05
C ARG A 251 -4.50 4.54 13.41
N LYS A 252 -3.16 4.62 13.34
CA LYS A 252 -2.36 5.83 13.52
C LYS A 252 -2.25 6.65 12.22
N ILE A 253 -2.43 6.04 11.05
CA ILE A 253 -2.29 6.66 9.73
C ILE A 253 -3.66 7.08 9.19
N ARG A 254 -4.61 6.13 9.19
CA ARG A 254 -5.99 6.37 8.79
C ARG A 254 -6.95 5.48 9.56
N ARG A 255 -8.22 5.87 9.62
CA ARG A 255 -9.24 5.18 10.41
C ARG A 255 -10.55 4.88 9.67
N ASP A 256 -10.60 5.22 8.40
CA ASP A 256 -11.75 4.92 7.57
C ASP A 256 -11.95 3.44 7.29
N THR A 257 -13.20 3.12 6.99
CA THR A 257 -13.61 1.82 6.48
C THR A 257 -13.68 1.95 4.97
N VAL A 258 -13.00 1.06 4.23
CA VAL A 258 -12.98 1.13 2.76
C VAL A 258 -13.43 -0.18 2.13
N ALA A 259 -13.94 -0.08 0.91
CA ALA A 259 -14.16 -1.22 0.05
C ALA A 259 -13.92 -0.82 -1.41
N PHE A 260 -13.53 -1.79 -2.23
CA PHE A 260 -13.36 -1.59 -3.66
C PHE A 260 -14.59 -2.13 -4.40
N LEU A 261 -15.21 -1.28 -5.19
CA LEU A 261 -16.43 -1.58 -5.92
C LEU A 261 -16.14 -1.55 -7.41
N ASP A 262 -16.47 -2.64 -8.11
CA ASP A 262 -16.80 -2.53 -9.53
C ASP A 262 -18.25 -2.01 -9.70
N ARG A 263 -18.66 -1.86 -10.96
CA ARG A 263 -20.00 -1.35 -11.29
C ARG A 263 -21.14 -2.26 -10.83
N GLU A 264 -20.98 -3.58 -10.93
CA GLU A 264 -22.01 -4.52 -10.50
C GLU A 264 -22.16 -4.52 -8.98
N GLN A 265 -21.07 -4.27 -8.25
CA GLN A 265 -21.07 -4.08 -6.80
C GLN A 265 -21.64 -2.70 -6.39
N ALA A 266 -21.46 -1.66 -7.21
CA ALA A 266 -22.03 -0.33 -6.99
C ALA A 266 -23.56 -0.28 -7.19
N LYS A 267 -24.10 -1.11 -8.09
CA LYS A 267 -25.52 -1.12 -8.48
C LYS A 267 -26.51 -1.41 -7.33
N PRO A 268 -26.30 -2.40 -6.44
CA PRO A 268 -27.14 -2.58 -5.24
C PRO A 268 -27.18 -1.36 -4.31
N CYS A 269 -26.17 -0.49 -4.37
CA CYS A 269 -26.12 0.76 -3.63
C CYS A 269 -26.80 1.93 -4.38
N GLY A 270 -27.28 1.72 -5.61
CA GLY A 270 -27.77 2.79 -6.48
C GLY A 270 -26.66 3.76 -6.90
N LEU A 271 -25.43 3.27 -7.03
CA LEU A 271 -24.24 4.05 -7.33
C LEU A 271 -23.66 3.77 -8.72
N GLU A 272 -24.39 3.07 -9.61
CA GLU A 272 -23.87 2.75 -10.94
C GLU A 272 -23.47 4.01 -11.73
N GLY A 273 -24.29 5.06 -11.71
CA GLY A 273 -23.96 6.32 -12.39
C GLY A 273 -22.77 7.06 -11.78
N HIS A 274 -22.53 6.89 -10.47
CA HIS A 274 -21.38 7.48 -9.78
C HIS A 274 -20.10 6.73 -10.17
N CYS A 275 -20.16 5.40 -10.23
CA CYS A 275 -19.08 4.56 -10.73
C CYS A 275 -18.79 4.88 -12.20
N ASP A 276 -19.82 5.00 -13.04
CA ASP A 276 -19.67 5.27 -14.47
C ASP A 276 -19.00 6.64 -14.71
N LEU A 277 -19.39 7.66 -13.94
CA LEU A 277 -18.75 8.98 -13.95
C LEU A 277 -17.25 8.87 -13.60
N LEU A 278 -16.92 8.32 -12.44
CA LEU A 278 -15.53 8.25 -11.98
C LEU A 278 -14.64 7.46 -12.95
N MET A 279 -15.10 6.29 -13.40
CA MET A 279 -14.33 5.42 -14.29
C MET A 279 -14.10 6.03 -15.68
N GLY A 280 -15.02 6.88 -16.15
CA GLY A 280 -14.90 7.64 -17.40
C GLY A 280 -13.98 8.86 -17.35
N MET A 281 -13.49 9.24 -16.16
CA MET A 281 -12.68 10.47 -16.00
C MET A 281 -11.36 10.42 -16.78
N ALA A 282 -10.68 9.28 -16.80
CA ALA A 282 -9.43 9.12 -17.54
C ALA A 282 -9.61 9.41 -19.04
N ASP A 283 -10.71 8.94 -19.63
CA ASP A 283 -11.01 9.13 -21.05
C ASP A 283 -11.34 10.59 -21.37
N TYR A 284 -12.12 11.25 -20.50
CA TYR A 284 -12.39 12.68 -20.62
C TYR A 284 -11.10 13.50 -20.55
N LEU A 285 -10.23 13.24 -19.55
CA LEU A 285 -8.97 13.96 -19.42
C LEU A 285 -8.03 13.71 -20.60
N ASN A 286 -7.94 12.49 -21.14
CA ASN A 286 -7.14 12.20 -22.34
C ASN A 286 -7.54 13.06 -23.55
N ARG A 287 -8.83 13.41 -23.69
CA ARG A 287 -9.35 14.18 -24.84
C ARG A 287 -9.26 15.69 -24.66
N HIS A 288 -9.29 16.17 -23.41
CA HIS A 288 -9.50 17.58 -23.12
C HIS A 288 -8.33 18.25 -22.37
N LEU A 289 -7.53 17.49 -21.64
CA LEU A 289 -6.35 17.98 -20.93
C LEU A 289 -5.13 17.94 -21.86
N ASP A 290 -4.35 19.01 -21.91
CA ASP A 290 -3.07 18.97 -22.61
C ASP A 290 -2.06 18.18 -21.76
N LEU A 291 -1.79 16.94 -22.16
CA LEU A 291 -0.90 16.00 -21.47
C LEU A 291 0.51 15.97 -22.08
N SER A 292 0.81 16.87 -23.03
CA SER A 292 2.11 16.92 -23.73
C SER A 292 3.30 17.23 -22.80
N PHE A 293 3.04 17.91 -21.68
CA PHE A 293 4.04 18.17 -20.65
C PHE A 293 4.56 16.87 -20.01
N ILE A 294 3.78 15.79 -20.07
CA ILE A 294 4.15 14.53 -19.43
C ILE A 294 5.09 13.71 -20.33
N ASP A 295 4.84 13.73 -21.64
CA ASP A 295 5.63 13.03 -22.67
C ASP A 295 7.05 13.61 -22.77
N SER A 296 7.16 14.95 -22.80
CA SER A 296 8.43 15.62 -23.10
C SER A 296 9.41 15.74 -21.92
N SER A 297 8.91 15.76 -20.69
CA SER A 297 9.76 16.06 -19.51
C SER A 297 10.43 14.84 -18.90
N THR A 298 9.89 13.64 -19.16
CA THR A 298 10.34 12.41 -18.48
C THR A 298 11.17 11.50 -19.38
N GLY A 299 10.93 11.53 -20.70
CA GLY A 299 11.59 10.63 -21.65
C GLY A 299 11.13 9.17 -21.58
N TYR A 300 10.09 8.88 -20.80
CA TYR A 300 9.52 7.54 -20.62
C TYR A 300 8.33 7.30 -21.54
N ALA A 301 8.28 6.13 -22.18
CA ALA A 301 7.21 5.74 -23.07
C ALA A 301 6.00 5.19 -22.29
N PRO A 302 4.75 5.45 -22.74
CA PRO A 302 3.57 4.83 -22.14
C PRO A 302 3.58 3.29 -22.25
N ILE A 303 3.13 2.61 -21.19
CA ILE A 303 2.93 1.15 -21.18
C ILE A 303 1.48 0.82 -21.52
N ALA A 304 1.26 -0.16 -22.39
CA ALA A 304 -0.07 -0.63 -22.75
C ALA A 304 -0.92 -0.98 -21.49
N PRO A 305 -2.22 -0.60 -21.46
CA PRO A 305 -3.00 -0.12 -22.59
C PRO A 305 -2.86 1.39 -22.88
N ALA A 306 -2.07 2.14 -22.11
CA ALA A 306 -1.81 3.54 -22.42
C ALA A 306 -1.09 3.70 -23.76
N THR A 307 -1.31 4.84 -24.39
CA THR A 307 -0.63 5.24 -25.63
C THR A 307 -0.19 6.68 -25.54
N ILE A 308 0.64 7.15 -26.49
CA ILE A 308 1.06 8.56 -26.55
C ILE A 308 -0.15 9.50 -26.69
N LEU A 309 -1.20 9.08 -27.41
CA LEU A 309 -2.40 9.90 -27.63
C LEU A 309 -3.42 9.81 -26.49
N ALA A 310 -3.34 8.75 -25.68
CA ALA A 310 -4.22 8.51 -24.54
C ALA A 310 -3.39 7.88 -23.41
N PRO A 311 -2.56 8.69 -22.73
CA PRO A 311 -1.58 8.18 -21.76
C PRO A 311 -2.21 7.83 -20.41
N LEU A 312 -3.43 8.31 -20.13
CA LEU A 312 -4.14 7.98 -18.90
C LEU A 312 -4.96 6.70 -19.05
N THR A 313 -4.94 5.87 -18.02
CA THR A 313 -5.72 4.64 -17.89
C THR A 313 -6.56 4.68 -16.61
N THR A 314 -7.48 3.74 -16.48
CA THR A 314 -8.42 3.67 -15.34
C THR A 314 -8.24 2.35 -14.59
N PRO A 315 -8.41 2.29 -13.26
CA PRO A 315 -8.31 1.03 -12.52
C PRO A 315 -9.48 0.10 -12.87
N SER A 316 -9.57 -1.08 -12.25
CA SER A 316 -10.74 -1.98 -12.44
C SER A 316 -11.91 -1.65 -11.51
N LYS A 317 -11.66 -0.89 -10.44
CA LYS A 317 -12.61 -0.59 -9.36
C LYS A 317 -12.42 0.83 -8.84
N ILE A 318 -13.48 1.39 -8.28
CA ILE A 318 -13.41 2.59 -7.43
C ILE A 318 -13.23 2.17 -5.97
N GLN A 319 -12.67 3.04 -5.14
CA GLN A 319 -12.68 2.89 -3.67
C GLN A 319 -13.85 3.67 -3.09
N ALA A 320 -14.69 3.02 -2.29
CA ALA A 320 -15.59 3.68 -1.37
C ALA A 320 -14.94 3.78 0.02
N ALA A 321 -15.12 4.90 0.70
CA ALA A 321 -14.62 5.12 2.05
C ALA A 321 -15.69 5.74 2.95
N GLU A 322 -15.72 5.35 4.23
CA GLU A 322 -16.54 5.94 5.29
C GLU A 322 -15.70 6.26 6.54
N TYR A 323 -15.85 7.48 7.05
CA TYR A 323 -15.23 8.00 8.26
C TYR A 323 -16.34 8.30 9.28
N GLY A 324 -16.18 7.83 10.51
CA GLY A 324 -17.01 8.19 11.68
C GLY A 324 -16.38 9.25 12.56
N LEU A 325 -17.01 9.52 13.71
CA LEU A 325 -16.54 10.48 14.71
C LEU A 325 -15.06 10.24 15.08
N GLY A 326 -14.24 11.26 14.89
CA GLY A 326 -12.81 11.25 15.19
C GLY A 326 -11.95 10.44 14.22
N ASP A 327 -12.52 9.85 13.18
CA ASP A 327 -11.76 9.23 12.10
C ASP A 327 -11.10 10.31 11.24
N PHE A 328 -9.90 10.01 10.73
CA PHE A 328 -9.05 10.92 9.98
C PHE A 328 -8.17 10.14 8.99
N TYR A 329 -7.44 10.87 8.16
CA TYR A 329 -6.29 10.38 7.41
C TYR A 329 -5.18 11.43 7.53
N VAL A 330 -4.04 11.06 8.11
CA VAL A 330 -2.87 11.97 8.21
C VAL A 330 -2.43 12.48 6.84
N ALA A 331 -1.67 13.57 6.85
CA ALA A 331 -1.07 14.10 5.63
C ALA A 331 -0.27 13.00 4.90
N HIS A 332 -0.51 12.85 3.60
CA HIS A 332 0.13 11.89 2.73
C HIS A 332 0.06 12.36 1.27
N SER A 333 0.75 11.67 0.37
CA SER A 333 0.61 11.82 -1.08
C SER A 333 0.30 10.46 -1.68
N ASP A 334 -0.68 10.42 -2.60
CA ASP A 334 -1.12 9.19 -3.27
C ASP A 334 -0.03 8.59 -4.18
N ASN A 335 0.88 9.43 -4.70
CA ASN A 335 2.04 9.02 -5.48
C ASN A 335 3.32 9.76 -5.06
N SER A 336 3.68 9.63 -3.78
CA SER A 336 4.89 10.27 -3.25
C SER A 336 6.17 9.81 -3.96
N TRP A 337 7.15 10.71 -4.04
CA TRP A 337 8.50 10.38 -4.48
C TRP A 337 9.19 9.45 -3.47
N TYR A 338 9.98 8.52 -3.98
CA TYR A 338 10.92 7.78 -3.16
C TYR A 338 12.32 8.37 -3.31
N LYS A 339 12.94 8.63 -2.16
CA LYS A 339 14.39 8.86 -2.09
C LYS A 339 15.02 7.53 -1.75
N ASP A 340 15.88 7.03 -2.64
CA ASP A 340 16.77 5.97 -2.23
C ASP A 340 17.69 6.48 -1.10
N ASN A 341 18.12 5.59 -0.22
CA ASN A 341 19.02 5.95 0.87
C ASN A 341 20.47 6.10 0.38
N LYS A 342 20.73 6.12 -0.94
CA LYS A 342 22.09 6.12 -1.51
C LYS A 342 22.70 7.51 -1.62
N GLY A 343 21.98 8.55 -1.19
CA GLY A 343 22.59 9.84 -0.85
C GLY A 343 23.04 10.70 -2.03
N GLU A 344 22.61 10.39 -3.25
CA GLU A 344 22.73 11.30 -4.39
C GLU A 344 21.37 11.95 -4.71
N ASP A 345 21.39 13.20 -5.16
CA ASP A 345 20.25 14.09 -5.49
C ASP A 345 19.30 13.56 -6.59
N SER A 346 19.30 12.27 -6.85
CA SER A 346 18.45 11.57 -7.82
C SER A 346 17.05 11.32 -7.23
N LEU A 347 16.22 12.36 -7.19
CA LEU A 347 14.76 12.20 -7.15
C LEU A 347 14.31 11.51 -8.44
N THR A 348 14.23 10.18 -8.50
CA THR A 348 13.98 9.54 -9.80
C THR A 348 12.97 8.40 -9.84
N THR A 349 12.32 8.05 -8.72
CA THR A 349 11.38 6.93 -8.75
C THR A 349 10.07 7.26 -8.05
N ARG A 350 8.98 7.21 -8.82
CA ARG A 350 7.61 7.28 -8.29
C ARG A 350 7.25 5.98 -7.59
N ARG A 351 6.30 6.05 -6.66
CA ARG A 351 5.82 4.84 -5.97
C ARG A 351 4.90 4.00 -6.84
N ASN A 352 4.07 4.64 -7.65
CA ASN A 352 3.05 3.97 -8.45
C ASN A 352 2.72 4.80 -9.70
N TYR A 353 1.76 4.30 -10.49
CA TYR A 353 1.29 4.97 -11.71
C TYR A 353 0.19 6.00 -11.48
N ARG A 354 -0.25 6.28 -10.24
CA ARG A 354 -1.35 7.23 -9.99
C ARG A 354 -0.92 8.62 -10.42
N CYS A 355 -1.67 9.21 -11.35
CA CYS A 355 -1.39 10.51 -11.94
C CYS A 355 -2.36 11.56 -11.38
N TYR A 356 -3.66 11.24 -11.39
CA TYR A 356 -4.69 12.07 -10.79
C TYR A 356 -5.56 11.25 -9.85
N THR A 357 -5.99 11.87 -8.76
CA THR A 357 -6.99 11.35 -7.85
C THR A 357 -8.28 12.13 -8.05
N ALA A 358 -9.39 11.42 -8.27
CA ALA A 358 -10.72 12.02 -8.34
C ALA A 358 -11.61 11.48 -7.21
N ILE A 359 -12.17 12.39 -6.41
CA ILE A 359 -12.99 12.09 -5.22
C ILE A 359 -14.37 12.73 -5.36
N LEU A 360 -15.43 11.91 -5.39
CA LEU A 360 -16.82 12.33 -5.37
C LEU A 360 -17.41 12.13 -3.97
N TYR A 361 -17.89 13.22 -3.37
CA TYR A 361 -18.45 13.22 -2.02
C TYR A 361 -19.95 12.92 -1.99
N CYS A 362 -20.39 12.27 -0.91
CA CYS A 362 -21.73 11.70 -0.77
C CYS A 362 -22.49 12.22 0.48
N ASN A 363 -22.12 13.37 1.03
CA ASN A 363 -22.59 13.81 2.35
C ASN A 363 -23.57 14.99 2.27
N ASP A 364 -24.86 14.71 2.46
CA ASP A 364 -25.90 15.73 2.46
C ASP A 364 -25.72 16.69 3.62
N ASP A 365 -25.98 17.98 3.38
CA ASP A 365 -25.97 19.06 4.36
C ASP A 365 -24.71 19.10 5.25
N TRP A 366 -23.54 18.76 4.69
CA TRP A 366 -22.27 18.78 5.41
C TRP A 366 -21.73 20.20 5.53
N GLU A 367 -21.39 20.61 6.77
CA GLU A 367 -20.91 21.95 7.09
C GLU A 367 -19.45 21.92 7.57
N GLU A 368 -18.81 23.08 7.66
CA GLU A 368 -17.43 23.18 8.20
C GLU A 368 -17.34 22.70 9.65
N SER A 369 -18.41 22.91 10.43
CA SER A 369 -18.52 22.53 11.84
C SER A 369 -18.51 21.00 12.05
N ASP A 370 -18.83 20.22 11.03
CA ASP A 370 -18.77 18.75 11.06
C ASP A 370 -17.34 18.21 10.97
N GLY A 371 -16.36 19.07 10.62
CA GLY A 371 -14.98 18.65 10.32
C GLY A 371 -14.91 17.78 9.07
N GLY A 372 -13.97 16.84 9.03
CA GLY A 372 -13.86 15.92 7.90
C GLY A 372 -13.41 16.56 6.58
N ALA A 373 -12.90 17.79 6.59
CA ALA A 373 -12.45 18.44 5.37
C ALA A 373 -11.27 17.68 4.74
N LEU A 374 -11.23 17.62 3.40
CA LEU A 374 -10.00 17.27 2.70
C LEU A 374 -9.13 18.51 2.63
N ARG A 375 -7.99 18.49 3.33
CA ARG A 375 -7.01 19.57 3.27
C ARG A 375 -5.99 19.29 2.19
N ILE A 376 -5.87 20.18 1.20
CA ILE A 376 -4.89 20.10 0.10
C ILE A 376 -3.82 21.15 0.35
N TYR A 377 -2.56 20.72 0.47
CA TYR A 377 -1.41 21.62 0.64
C TYR A 377 -0.92 22.06 -0.75
N HIS A 378 -0.96 23.36 -1.04
CA HIS A 378 -0.65 23.85 -2.39
C HIS A 378 0.83 23.71 -2.72
N ASP A 379 1.12 23.57 -4.02
CA ASP A 379 2.48 23.47 -4.56
C ASP A 379 3.31 22.39 -3.86
N SER A 380 2.71 21.28 -3.46
CA SER A 380 3.38 20.24 -2.69
C SER A 380 3.87 19.04 -3.51
N GLN A 381 3.59 19.03 -4.81
CA GLN A 381 3.90 17.91 -5.74
C GLN A 381 5.40 17.61 -5.88
N HIS A 382 6.24 18.60 -5.56
CA HIS A 382 7.69 18.50 -5.68
C HIS A 382 8.38 18.10 -4.37
N TYR A 383 7.64 18.01 -3.26
CA TYR A 383 8.24 17.60 -1.99
C TYR A 383 8.48 16.11 -1.96
N SER A 384 9.66 15.74 -1.47
CA SER A 384 10.05 14.34 -1.28
C SER A 384 9.51 13.75 0.02
N ARG A 385 9.19 14.61 0.99
CA ARG A 385 8.68 14.23 2.29
C ARG A 385 7.42 15.03 2.58
N VAL A 386 6.37 14.34 3.02
CA VAL A 386 5.11 14.95 3.45
C VAL A 386 5.34 16.05 4.50
N SER A 387 6.28 15.83 5.43
CA SER A 387 6.61 16.81 6.47
C SER A 387 7.05 18.15 5.90
N GLU A 388 7.76 18.17 4.77
CA GLU A 388 8.20 19.41 4.12
C GLU A 388 7.00 20.25 3.67
N ALA A 389 5.99 19.62 3.08
CA ALA A 389 4.77 20.31 2.68
C ALA A 389 4.02 20.91 3.87
N VAL A 390 3.95 20.18 4.99
CA VAL A 390 3.21 20.60 6.19
C VAL A 390 3.96 21.69 6.97
N THR A 391 5.30 21.64 7.04
CA THR A 391 6.07 22.57 7.88
C THR A 391 6.55 23.83 7.17
N THR A 392 6.76 23.78 5.84
CA THR A 392 7.33 24.91 5.10
C THR A 392 6.40 26.11 5.07
N ASP A 393 5.11 25.86 4.83
CA ASP A 393 4.07 26.88 4.93
C ASP A 393 2.77 26.23 5.43
N PRO A 394 2.57 26.14 6.76
CA PRO A 394 1.40 25.48 7.34
C PRO A 394 0.09 26.23 7.05
N THR A 395 0.15 27.42 6.45
CA THR A 395 -1.04 28.23 6.11
C THR A 395 -1.46 28.09 4.65
N LYS A 396 -0.62 27.48 3.81
CA LYS A 396 -0.85 27.38 2.38
C LYS A 396 -1.58 26.11 2.00
N TYR A 397 -2.84 26.05 2.39
CA TYR A 397 -3.73 24.95 2.07
C TYR A 397 -5.13 25.44 1.68
N THR A 398 -5.89 24.56 1.04
CA THR A 398 -7.34 24.70 0.87
C THR A 398 -8.05 23.54 1.55
N ASP A 399 -9.04 23.86 2.37
CA ASP A 399 -9.94 22.86 2.93
C ASP A 399 -11.17 22.69 2.01
N VAL A 400 -11.39 21.45 1.57
CA VAL A 400 -12.55 21.06 0.78
C VAL A 400 -13.58 20.40 1.67
N ILE A 401 -14.74 21.05 1.81
CA ILE A 401 -15.88 20.51 2.55
C ILE A 401 -16.51 19.37 1.74
N PRO A 402 -16.72 18.17 2.34
CA PRO A 402 -17.10 16.96 1.61
C PRO A 402 -18.62 16.92 1.30
N THR A 403 -19.19 17.97 0.71
CA THR A 403 -20.63 18.08 0.41
C THR A 403 -21.07 17.13 -0.72
N ASN A 404 -22.27 16.54 -0.62
CA ASN A 404 -22.84 15.62 -1.62
C ASN A 404 -22.84 16.22 -3.05
N GLY A 405 -22.33 15.44 -4.00
CA GLY A 405 -22.20 15.84 -5.40
C GLY A 405 -21.02 16.77 -5.69
N ARG A 406 -20.16 17.08 -4.71
CA ARG A 406 -18.88 17.75 -4.97
C ARG A 406 -17.86 16.73 -5.46
N LEU A 407 -17.23 17.02 -6.60
CA LEU A 407 -16.13 16.25 -7.15
C LEU A 407 -14.83 17.07 -7.00
N VAL A 408 -13.76 16.45 -6.53
CA VAL A 408 -12.42 17.04 -6.50
C VAL A 408 -11.54 16.22 -7.41
N ILE A 409 -10.72 16.88 -8.23
CA ILE A 409 -9.69 16.23 -9.03
C ILE A 409 -8.36 16.89 -8.67
N PHE A 410 -7.34 16.10 -8.36
CA PHE A 410 -6.03 16.63 -8.01
C PHE A 410 -4.89 15.71 -8.47
N ASP A 411 -3.71 16.27 -8.72
CA ASP A 411 -2.48 15.55 -9.01
C ASP A 411 -2.16 14.64 -7.81
N SER A 412 -2.03 13.33 -8.04
CA SER A 412 -1.78 12.35 -6.98
C SER A 412 -0.48 12.59 -6.19
N LYS A 413 0.43 13.44 -6.70
CA LYS A 413 1.63 13.89 -5.98
C LYS A 413 1.35 14.97 -4.94
N LEU A 414 0.21 15.66 -5.01
CA LEU A 414 -0.16 16.64 -4.00
C LEU A 414 -0.30 16.00 -2.61
N VAL A 415 0.32 16.65 -1.63
CA VAL A 415 0.15 16.30 -0.22
C VAL A 415 -1.22 16.77 0.25
N HIS A 416 -1.92 15.86 0.91
CA HIS A 416 -3.26 16.12 1.44
C HIS A 416 -3.55 15.30 2.70
N SER A 417 -4.50 15.75 3.51
CA SER A 417 -5.01 15.04 4.69
C SER A 417 -6.54 15.04 4.71
N VAL A 418 -7.14 14.12 5.46
CA VAL A 418 -8.54 14.19 5.85
C VAL A 418 -8.56 14.59 7.33
N GLU A 419 -9.04 15.80 7.59
CA GLU A 419 -9.19 16.32 8.94
C GLU A 419 -10.18 15.47 9.75
N PRO A 420 -10.08 15.44 11.10
CA PRO A 420 -10.99 14.66 11.91
C PRO A 420 -12.45 15.03 11.71
N VAL A 421 -13.34 14.03 11.64
CA VAL A 421 -14.79 14.25 11.74
C VAL A 421 -15.15 14.62 13.18
N LEU A 422 -15.89 15.70 13.37
CA LEU A 422 -16.20 16.28 14.69
C LEU A 422 -17.60 15.94 15.20
N THR A 423 -18.46 15.37 14.35
CA THR A 423 -19.83 14.95 14.69
C THR A 423 -20.00 13.44 14.53
N ASP A 424 -21.15 12.90 14.96
CA ASP A 424 -21.50 11.48 14.81
C ASP A 424 -22.00 11.12 13.40
N ARG A 425 -22.07 12.11 12.51
CA ARG A 425 -22.37 11.94 11.10
C ARG A 425 -21.28 11.11 10.41
N ARG A 426 -21.67 10.45 9.31
CA ARG A 426 -20.77 9.61 8.51
C ARG A 426 -20.31 10.38 7.29
N ARG A 427 -19.00 10.59 7.17
CA ARG A 427 -18.36 11.17 5.98
C ARG A 427 -18.03 10.06 4.99
N ARG A 428 -18.63 10.12 3.81
CA ARG A 428 -18.50 9.15 2.71
C ARG A 428 -17.94 9.79 1.47
N ALA A 429 -17.14 9.02 0.75
CA ALA A 429 -16.58 9.41 -0.54
C ALA A 429 -16.36 8.20 -1.45
N LEU A 430 -16.41 8.44 -2.75
CA LEU A 430 -16.01 7.53 -3.81
C LEU A 430 -14.76 8.08 -4.48
N THR A 431 -13.72 7.26 -4.62
CA THR A 431 -12.41 7.66 -5.14
C THR A 431 -12.02 6.78 -6.31
N VAL A 432 -11.44 7.38 -7.34
CA VAL A 432 -10.73 6.67 -8.41
C VAL A 432 -9.35 7.28 -8.57
N TRP A 433 -8.34 6.43 -8.73
CA TRP A 433 -6.98 6.85 -9.07
C TRP A 433 -6.76 6.63 -10.56
N ILE A 434 -6.71 7.71 -11.31
CA ILE A 434 -6.41 7.72 -12.74
C ILE A 434 -4.92 7.48 -12.88
N LEU A 435 -4.57 6.46 -13.65
CA LEU A 435 -3.21 5.99 -13.78
C LEU A 435 -2.56 6.57 -15.03
N GLN A 436 -1.24 6.65 -15.02
CA GLN A 436 -0.42 6.97 -16.17
C GLN A 436 0.76 6.00 -16.19
N PRO A 437 0.56 4.81 -16.77
CA PRO A 437 1.60 3.81 -16.82
C PRO A 437 2.66 4.20 -17.86
N THR A 438 3.91 4.27 -17.42
CA THR A 438 5.07 4.52 -18.27
C THR A 438 6.15 3.49 -17.96
N ASP A 439 7.14 3.35 -18.85
CA ASP A 439 8.34 2.54 -18.62
C ASP A 439 9.33 3.16 -17.64
N GLU A 440 8.94 4.26 -16.97
CA GLU A 440 9.58 4.76 -15.76
C GLU A 440 9.58 3.62 -14.72
N PRO A 441 10.73 3.33 -14.09
CA PRO A 441 10.75 2.48 -12.92
C PRO A 441 9.80 3.08 -11.89
N VAL A 442 8.73 2.36 -11.59
CA VAL A 442 7.94 2.62 -10.39
C VAL A 442 8.38 1.61 -9.35
N LEU A 443 8.33 2.01 -8.09
CA LEU A 443 8.66 1.11 -6.99
C LEU A 443 7.75 -0.13 -6.86
N GLY A 444 6.74 -0.24 -7.72
CA GLY A 444 5.60 -1.10 -7.53
C GLY A 444 4.65 -0.47 -6.53
N GLU A 445 3.35 -0.47 -6.85
CA GLU A 445 2.38 -0.66 -5.79
C GLU A 445 2.77 -1.98 -5.13
N ILE A 446 3.39 -1.94 -3.94
CA ILE A 446 2.91 -2.85 -2.90
C ILE A 446 1.45 -2.42 -2.82
N VAL A 447 0.61 -3.08 -3.63
CA VAL A 447 -0.83 -2.95 -3.58
C VAL A 447 -1.10 -2.98 -2.08
N ASP A 448 -1.89 -2.05 -1.58
CA ASP A 448 -2.54 -2.28 -0.30
C ASP A 448 -3.35 -3.57 -0.51
N VAL A 449 -2.68 -4.72 -0.41
CA VAL A 449 -3.27 -6.05 -0.51
C VAL A 449 -4.34 -5.98 0.57
N PRO A 450 -5.61 -6.23 0.20
CA PRO A 450 -6.69 -6.18 1.17
C PRO A 450 -6.27 -7.00 2.39
N LEU A 451 -6.12 -6.32 3.52
CA LEU A 451 -5.87 -6.94 4.81
C LEU A 451 -7.12 -7.69 5.29
#